data_AF-A0A7W8SYT8-F1
#
_entry.id   AF-A0A7W8SYT8-F1
#
_cell.length_a   1.000
_cell.length_b   1.000
_cell.length_c   1.000
_cell.angle_alpha   90.00
_cell.angle_beta   90.00
_cell.angle_gamma   90.00
#
_symmetry.space_group_name_H-M   'P 1'
#
loop_
_entity.id
_entity.type
_entity.pdbx_description
1 polymer ?
#
loop_
_entity_poly.entity_id
_entity_poly.type
_entity_poly.pdbx_seq_one_letter_code
_entity_poly.pdbx_strand_id
1 'polypeptide(L)'
;MNYSTMMHFSNPVRGTAIAVSLTASFLLGGCQNKAEPTAENFTNTITHYLADRGHLCVAKYEWPIHVADQDIVVTHSRDALQLPVMEKLGLVKSTVMTVERTGEDGARIEAPGREYALTDEGKKFYLHKPVVVATPGKTVTHDADFCVATLTLDKVVGWEPPQTHDGETRTSVLYTYKIDPAPFARTPEFQRVFPMVARVIEGAGTMQLREGVRLTKDGWVAEEYLVR
;
A
#
# COMPACT_ATOMS: atom_id res chain seq x y z
N MET A 1 73.33 42.94 -6.01
CA MET A 1 73.05 41.57 -6.46
C MET A 1 73.30 40.62 -5.30
N ASN A 2 72.23 39.93 -4.86
CA ASN A 2 72.18 38.70 -4.06
C ASN A 2 72.68 38.78 -2.59
N TYR A 3 72.01 38.23 -1.58
CA TYR A 3 70.68 37.63 -1.39
C TYR A 3 70.37 37.66 0.12
N SER A 4 69.10 37.61 0.48
CA SER A 4 68.52 37.58 1.84
C SER A 4 69.12 36.53 2.80
N THR A 5 69.05 36.78 4.12
CA THR A 5 68.16 36.10 5.11
C THR A 5 68.80 36.00 6.51
N MET A 6 68.18 36.55 7.56
CA MET A 6 67.72 35.82 8.78
C MET A 6 67.26 36.77 9.89
N MET A 7 66.07 36.45 10.42
CA MET A 7 65.46 37.05 11.60
C MET A 7 65.97 36.36 12.87
N HIS A 8 66.07 37.08 13.98
CA HIS A 8 65.66 36.58 15.30
C HIS A 8 65.52 37.76 16.27
N PHE A 9 64.27 38.12 16.61
CA PHE A 9 63.96 38.89 17.81
C PHE A 9 62.80 38.20 18.52
N SER A 10 63.12 37.59 19.65
CA SER A 10 62.18 37.13 20.66
C SER A 10 61.75 38.32 21.52
N ASN A 11 60.44 38.51 21.70
CA ASN A 11 59.90 39.38 22.74
C ASN A 11 58.60 38.77 23.34
N PRO A 12 58.34 38.95 24.64
CA PRO A 12 57.37 38.16 25.38
C PRO A 12 55.95 38.77 25.36
N VAL A 13 54.99 37.83 25.28
CA VAL A 13 53.70 37.74 25.98
C VAL A 13 53.09 39.05 26.48
N ARG A 14 51.99 39.47 25.83
CA ARG A 14 51.00 40.41 26.38
C ARG A 14 49.63 39.73 26.30
N GLY A 15 49.07 39.43 27.47
CA GLY A 15 47.78 38.74 27.60
C GLY A 15 46.60 39.60 27.13
N THR A 16 45.73 38.99 26.35
CA THR A 16 44.43 39.52 25.94
C THR A 16 43.33 38.73 26.66
N ALA A 17 42.47 39.46 27.37
CA ALA A 17 41.26 38.93 27.97
C ALA A 17 40.27 38.50 26.86
N ILE A 18 39.84 37.24 26.90
CA ILE A 18 38.82 36.70 25.99
C ILE A 18 37.46 36.94 26.65
N ALA A 19 36.64 37.79 26.04
CA ALA A 19 35.22 37.91 26.35
C ALA A 19 34.49 36.67 25.79
N VAL A 20 33.88 35.88 26.66
CA VAL A 20 33.06 34.72 26.29
C VAL A 20 31.66 35.22 25.94
N SER A 21 31.35 35.25 24.64
CA SER A 21 29.97 35.47 24.16
C SER A 21 29.17 34.17 24.32
N LEU A 22 28.24 34.13 25.27
CA LEU A 22 27.22 33.09 25.36
C LEU A 22 26.18 33.31 24.25
N THR A 23 26.30 32.56 23.16
CA THR A 23 25.24 32.46 22.15
C THR A 23 24.19 31.47 22.66
N ALA A 24 23.06 31.96 23.14
CA ALA A 24 21.91 31.14 23.51
C ALA A 24 21.25 30.58 22.24
N SER A 25 21.47 29.31 21.94
CA SER A 25 20.75 28.58 20.89
C SER A 25 19.31 28.36 21.33
N PHE A 26 18.38 29.16 20.80
CA PHE A 26 16.95 28.87 20.86
C PHE A 26 16.67 27.59 20.08
N LEU A 27 16.49 26.48 20.80
CA LEU A 27 15.84 25.29 20.24
C LEU A 27 14.36 25.63 20.06
N LEU A 28 13.99 26.05 18.84
CA LEU A 28 12.61 26.11 18.39
C LEU A 28 12.08 24.67 18.26
N GLY A 29 11.72 24.06 19.39
CA GLY A 29 10.77 22.95 19.40
C GLY A 29 9.39 23.50 19.05
N GLY A 30 9.18 23.82 17.78
CA GLY A 30 7.88 24.27 17.29
C GLY A 30 6.85 23.20 17.62
N CYS A 31 5.82 23.58 18.39
CA CYS A 31 4.63 22.76 18.53
C CYS A 31 4.05 22.57 17.13
N GLN A 32 4.33 21.43 16.50
CA GLN A 32 3.83 21.13 15.17
C GLN A 32 2.31 21.15 15.21
N ASN A 33 1.72 22.06 14.45
CA ASN A 33 0.28 22.13 14.30
C ASN A 33 -0.16 20.96 13.40
N LYS A 34 -0.84 19.97 13.99
CA LYS A 34 -1.33 18.78 13.29
C LYS A 34 -2.32 19.10 12.16
N ALA A 35 -2.88 20.30 12.15
CA ALA A 35 -3.80 20.76 11.10
C ALA A 35 -3.10 21.32 9.86
N GLU A 36 -1.82 21.68 9.94
CA GLU A 36 -1.12 22.25 8.79
C GLU A 36 -0.90 21.19 7.69
N PRO A 37 -1.11 21.51 6.41
CA PRO A 37 -0.88 20.60 5.30
C PRO A 37 0.62 20.53 4.99
N THR A 38 1.38 19.82 5.82
CA THR A 38 2.85 19.68 5.70
C THR A 38 3.24 18.28 5.25
N ALA A 39 4.43 18.15 4.67
CA ALA A 39 4.98 16.85 4.27
C ALA A 39 5.08 15.87 5.46
N GLU A 40 5.38 16.36 6.66
CA GLU A 40 5.47 15.56 7.87
C GLU A 40 4.10 15.05 8.32
N ASN A 41 3.08 15.93 8.38
CA ASN A 41 1.72 15.52 8.74
C ASN A 41 1.16 14.50 7.75
N PHE A 42 1.39 14.69 6.45
CA PHE A 42 0.95 13.73 5.43
C PHE A 42 1.77 12.43 5.43
N THR A 43 3.08 12.49 5.72
CA THR A 43 3.89 11.28 5.90
C THR A 43 3.34 10.42 7.03
N ASN A 44 3.00 11.03 8.17
CA ASN A 44 2.39 10.33 9.30
C ASN A 44 1.01 9.76 8.93
N THR A 45 0.17 10.56 8.25
CA THR A 45 -1.17 10.15 7.82
C THR A 45 -1.12 8.94 6.89
N ILE A 46 -0.29 8.99 5.83
CA ILE A 46 -0.19 7.90 4.85
C ILE A 46 0.51 6.68 5.43
N THR A 47 1.51 6.85 6.30
CA THR A 47 2.14 5.73 7.00
C THR A 47 1.14 4.98 7.86
N HIS A 48 0.33 5.71 8.65
CA HIS A 48 -0.73 5.10 9.46
C HIS A 48 -1.77 4.39 8.60
N TYR A 49 -2.21 5.04 7.51
CA TYR A 49 -3.16 4.44 6.57
C TYR A 49 -2.63 3.14 5.97
N LEU A 50 -1.40 3.12 5.43
CA LEU A 50 -0.81 1.92 4.83
C LEU A 50 -0.52 0.81 5.84
N ALA A 51 -0.27 1.14 7.10
CA ALA A 51 -0.13 0.12 8.15
C ALA A 51 -1.40 -0.72 8.32
N ASP A 52 -2.57 -0.13 8.12
CA ASP A 52 -3.83 -0.85 8.20
C ASP A 52 -4.32 -1.36 6.84
N ARG A 53 -4.29 -0.49 5.82
CA ARG A 53 -4.92 -0.67 4.51
C ARG A 53 -3.94 -0.94 3.36
N GLY A 54 -2.63 -1.03 3.62
CA GLY A 54 -1.60 -1.23 2.60
C GLY A 54 -1.53 -2.65 2.01
N HIS A 55 -2.55 -3.48 2.13
CA HIS A 55 -2.52 -4.86 1.64
C HIS A 55 -2.93 -4.93 0.17
N LEU A 56 -2.08 -5.50 -0.68
CA LEU A 56 -2.41 -5.76 -2.09
C LEU A 56 -3.14 -7.10 -2.19
N CYS A 57 -4.46 -7.06 -2.31
CA CYS A 57 -5.32 -8.25 -2.32
C CYS A 57 -5.95 -8.51 -3.69
N VAL A 58 -6.33 -9.76 -3.97
CA VAL A 58 -6.69 -10.22 -5.32
C VAL A 58 -8.17 -10.56 -5.49
N ALA A 59 -9.01 -10.08 -4.57
CA ALA A 59 -10.47 -10.24 -4.58
C ALA A 59 -10.89 -11.73 -4.55
N LYS A 60 -10.33 -12.47 -3.59
CA LYS A 60 -10.66 -13.85 -3.23
C LYS A 60 -11.15 -13.86 -1.79
N TYR A 61 -12.36 -13.31 -1.63
CA TYR A 61 -12.93 -12.96 -0.34
C TYR A 61 -13.43 -14.16 0.47
N GLU A 62 -13.82 -15.24 -0.22
CA GLU A 62 -14.47 -16.39 0.40
C GLU A 62 -13.83 -17.69 -0.09
N TRP A 63 -13.74 -18.66 0.81
CA TRP A 63 -13.22 -19.99 0.55
C TRP A 63 -14.12 -21.04 1.23
N PRO A 64 -14.30 -22.23 0.64
CA PRO A 64 -13.68 -22.68 -0.61
C PRO A 64 -14.33 -22.06 -1.86
N ILE A 65 -13.61 -22.08 -2.99
CA ILE A 65 -14.08 -21.55 -4.26
C ILE A 65 -14.43 -22.69 -5.20
N HIS A 66 -15.61 -22.63 -5.80
CA HIS A 66 -16.11 -23.64 -6.73
C HIS A 66 -15.97 -23.16 -8.18
N VAL A 67 -15.46 -24.02 -9.05
CA VAL A 67 -15.32 -23.74 -10.49
C VAL A 67 -15.87 -24.93 -11.26
N ALA A 68 -16.87 -24.71 -12.11
CA ALA A 68 -17.35 -25.76 -13.01
C ALA A 68 -16.35 -25.98 -14.15
N ASP A 69 -16.19 -27.22 -14.62
CA ASP A 69 -15.25 -27.50 -15.72
C ASP A 69 -15.64 -26.72 -17.01
N GLN A 70 -16.93 -26.45 -17.19
CA GLN A 70 -17.43 -25.64 -18.31
C GLN A 70 -17.03 -24.15 -18.21
N ASP A 71 -16.77 -23.62 -17.02
CA ASP A 71 -16.34 -22.22 -16.87
C ASP A 71 -14.94 -22.00 -17.45
N ILE A 72 -14.10 -23.05 -17.48
CA ILE A 72 -12.78 -23.01 -18.10
C ILE A 72 -12.90 -22.82 -19.60
N VAL A 73 -13.87 -23.48 -20.23
CA VAL A 73 -14.01 -23.55 -21.69
C VAL A 73 -14.89 -22.44 -22.24
N VAL A 74 -15.98 -22.11 -21.54
CA VAL A 74 -17.04 -21.22 -22.03
C VAL A 74 -16.80 -19.79 -21.56
N THR A 75 -16.64 -19.57 -20.25
CA THR A 75 -16.64 -18.22 -19.67
C THR A 75 -15.24 -17.67 -19.44
N HIS A 76 -14.21 -18.53 -19.43
CA HIS A 76 -12.83 -18.18 -19.06
C HIS A 76 -12.81 -17.31 -17.79
N SER A 77 -13.61 -17.71 -16.79
CA SER A 77 -13.77 -16.93 -15.56
C SER A 77 -12.42 -16.66 -14.91
N ARG A 78 -12.29 -15.53 -14.19
CA ARG A 78 -11.02 -15.18 -13.49
C ARG A 78 -10.54 -16.35 -12.64
N ASP A 79 -11.47 -17.01 -11.97
CA ASP A 79 -11.22 -18.11 -11.03
C ASP A 79 -10.75 -19.37 -11.76
N ALA A 80 -11.37 -19.70 -12.89
CA ALA A 80 -10.94 -20.79 -13.77
C ALA A 80 -9.51 -20.60 -14.30
N LEU A 81 -9.07 -19.36 -14.52
CA LEU A 81 -7.72 -19.05 -14.98
C LEU A 81 -6.69 -18.97 -13.84
N GLN A 82 -7.09 -18.49 -12.67
CA GLN A 82 -6.20 -18.16 -11.56
C GLN A 82 -5.96 -19.34 -10.61
N LEU A 83 -7.00 -20.08 -10.23
CA LEU A 83 -6.92 -21.12 -9.21
C LEU A 83 -6.02 -22.31 -9.59
N PRO A 84 -5.97 -22.78 -10.85
CA PRO A 84 -5.00 -23.80 -11.24
C PRO A 84 -3.53 -23.36 -11.07
N VAL A 85 -3.24 -22.08 -11.27
CA VAL A 85 -1.89 -21.54 -11.03
C VAL A 85 -1.61 -21.48 -9.54
N MET A 86 -2.57 -21.02 -8.73
CA MET A 86 -2.45 -21.02 -7.27
C MET A 86 -2.25 -22.44 -6.71
N GLU A 87 -2.92 -23.44 -7.29
CA GLU A 87 -2.74 -24.86 -6.94
C GLU A 87 -1.34 -25.35 -7.28
N LYS A 88 -0.85 -25.06 -8.50
CA LYS A 88 0.52 -25.38 -8.91
C LYS A 88 1.57 -24.76 -7.99
N LEU A 89 1.29 -23.58 -7.44
CA LEU A 89 2.14 -22.87 -6.47
C LEU A 89 1.95 -23.36 -5.02
N GLY A 90 1.09 -24.35 -4.78
CA GLY A 90 0.84 -24.94 -3.47
C GLY A 90 -0.01 -24.10 -2.53
N LEU A 91 -0.69 -23.05 -3.02
CA LEU A 91 -1.50 -22.14 -2.21
C LEU A 91 -2.92 -22.66 -1.97
N VAL A 92 -3.43 -23.47 -2.90
CA VAL A 92 -4.73 -24.12 -2.81
C VAL A 92 -4.59 -25.59 -3.20
N LYS A 93 -5.58 -26.41 -2.83
CA LYS A 93 -5.77 -27.76 -3.34
C LYS A 93 -7.15 -27.86 -3.96
N SER A 94 -7.29 -28.61 -5.05
CA SER A 94 -8.57 -28.93 -5.65
C SER A 94 -9.09 -30.31 -5.23
N THR A 95 -10.41 -30.42 -5.15
CA THR A 95 -11.13 -31.69 -5.08
C THR A 95 -12.13 -31.73 -6.23
N VAL A 96 -12.07 -32.76 -7.07
CA VAL A 96 -13.07 -32.97 -8.13
C VAL A 96 -14.40 -33.35 -7.49
N MET A 97 -15.45 -32.62 -7.83
CA MET A 97 -16.80 -32.85 -7.32
C MET A 97 -17.85 -32.25 -8.24
N THR A 98 -19.11 -32.49 -7.92
CA THR A 98 -20.22 -31.73 -8.49
C THR A 98 -20.28 -30.36 -7.82
N VAL A 99 -20.37 -29.29 -8.62
CA VAL A 99 -20.46 -27.91 -8.15
C VAL A 99 -21.71 -27.23 -8.72
N GLU A 100 -22.25 -26.26 -7.99
CA GLU A 100 -23.32 -25.40 -8.50
C GLU A 100 -22.76 -24.36 -9.48
N ARG A 101 -23.45 -24.16 -10.60
CA ARG A 101 -23.23 -23.03 -11.51
C ARG A 101 -24.55 -22.44 -12.00
N THR A 102 -24.48 -21.24 -12.56
CA THR A 102 -25.61 -20.63 -13.27
C THR A 102 -25.68 -21.16 -14.70
N GLY A 103 -26.82 -21.72 -15.09
CA GLY A 103 -27.16 -22.15 -16.44
C GLY A 103 -27.31 -20.98 -17.41
N GLU A 104 -27.37 -21.26 -18.71
CA GLU A 104 -27.57 -20.24 -19.74
C GLU A 104 -28.92 -19.52 -19.60
N ASP A 105 -29.91 -20.21 -19.02
CA ASP A 105 -31.24 -19.72 -18.68
C ASP A 105 -31.31 -18.98 -17.34
N GLY A 106 -30.18 -18.85 -16.64
CA GLY A 106 -30.12 -18.23 -15.31
C GLY A 106 -30.50 -19.16 -14.15
N ALA A 107 -30.86 -20.43 -14.42
CA ALA A 107 -31.17 -21.39 -13.37
C ALA A 107 -29.90 -21.87 -12.64
N ARG A 108 -30.02 -22.22 -11.35
CA ARG A 108 -28.94 -22.94 -10.66
C ARG A 108 -28.95 -24.39 -11.12
N ILE A 109 -27.81 -24.87 -11.58
CA ILE A 109 -27.62 -26.25 -12.04
C ILE A 109 -26.36 -26.84 -11.44
N GLU A 110 -26.36 -28.16 -11.29
CA GLU A 110 -25.19 -28.93 -10.89
C GLU A 110 -24.37 -29.34 -12.11
N ALA A 111 -23.05 -29.21 -12.03
CA ALA A 111 -22.13 -29.59 -13.09
C ALA A 111 -20.84 -30.21 -12.51
N PRO A 112 -20.13 -31.07 -13.26
CA PRO A 112 -18.79 -31.48 -12.91
C PRO A 112 -17.86 -30.26 -12.78
N GLY A 113 -17.05 -30.25 -11.73
CA GLY A 113 -16.13 -29.17 -11.45
C GLY A 113 -15.17 -29.49 -10.32
N ARG A 114 -14.66 -28.43 -9.68
CA ARG A 114 -13.69 -28.51 -8.60
C ARG A 114 -14.03 -27.53 -7.50
N GLU A 115 -13.86 -27.98 -6.27
CA GLU A 115 -13.72 -27.11 -5.10
C GLU A 115 -12.22 -26.85 -4.86
N TYR A 116 -11.84 -25.58 -4.74
CA TYR A 116 -10.51 -25.15 -4.34
C TYR A 116 -10.53 -24.67 -2.90
N ALA A 117 -9.74 -25.31 -2.05
CA ALA A 117 -9.57 -24.93 -0.65
C ALA A 117 -8.14 -24.45 -0.40
N LEU A 118 -7.97 -23.45 0.48
CA LEU A 118 -6.65 -22.99 0.90
C LEU A 118 -5.86 -24.12 1.56
N THR A 119 -4.60 -24.27 1.15
CA THR A 119 -3.61 -25.07 1.91
C THR A 119 -3.18 -24.32 3.16
N ASP A 120 -2.41 -24.96 4.03
CA ASP A 120 -1.81 -24.28 5.18
C ASP A 120 -0.84 -23.17 4.77
N GLU A 121 -0.21 -23.29 3.61
CA GLU A 121 0.59 -22.21 3.02
C GLU A 121 -0.31 -21.06 2.55
N GLY A 122 -1.38 -21.36 1.80
CA GLY A 122 -2.31 -20.33 1.32
C GLY A 122 -2.99 -19.54 2.44
N LYS A 123 -3.34 -20.19 3.55
CA LYS A 123 -3.96 -19.53 4.71
C LYS A 123 -3.11 -18.40 5.29
N LYS A 124 -1.78 -18.44 5.14
CA LYS A 124 -0.89 -17.35 5.61
C LYS A 124 -1.15 -16.02 4.91
N PHE A 125 -1.74 -16.07 3.73
CA PHE A 125 -2.02 -14.92 2.86
C PHE A 125 -3.50 -14.53 2.88
N TYR A 126 -4.35 -15.28 3.58
CA TYR A 126 -5.78 -14.98 3.71
C TYR A 126 -6.03 -14.12 4.96
N LEU A 127 -6.06 -12.81 4.76
CA LEU A 127 -6.12 -11.84 5.85
C LEU A 127 -7.57 -11.54 6.20
N HIS A 128 -7.90 -11.70 7.49
CA HIS A 128 -9.21 -11.35 8.03
C HIS A 128 -9.22 -9.89 8.46
N LYS A 129 -9.11 -9.02 7.46
CA LYS A 129 -9.25 -7.57 7.58
C LYS A 129 -10.43 -7.16 6.71
N PRO A 130 -11.47 -6.50 7.26
CA PRO A 130 -12.62 -6.11 6.47
C PRO A 130 -12.23 -5.23 5.27
N VAL A 131 -12.60 -5.67 4.07
CA VAL A 131 -12.40 -4.95 2.81
C VAL A 131 -13.76 -4.49 2.32
N VAL A 132 -13.87 -3.20 2.01
CA VAL A 132 -15.12 -2.65 1.48
C VAL A 132 -14.95 -2.35 0.00
N VAL A 133 -15.84 -2.94 -0.79
CA VAL A 133 -15.91 -2.77 -2.23
C VAL A 133 -17.12 -1.92 -2.56
N ALA A 134 -16.86 -0.74 -3.11
CA ALA A 134 -17.90 0.16 -3.61
C ALA A 134 -18.00 0.04 -5.13
N THR A 135 -19.19 -0.30 -5.63
CA THR A 135 -19.56 -0.25 -7.05
C THR A 135 -20.74 0.71 -7.24
N PRO A 136 -21.04 1.16 -8.47
CA PRO A 136 -22.20 2.01 -8.70
C PRO A 136 -23.48 1.36 -8.14
N GLY A 137 -24.08 1.99 -7.13
CA GLY A 137 -25.33 1.54 -6.49
C GLY A 137 -25.18 0.44 -5.42
N LYS A 138 -23.97 -0.03 -5.09
CA LYS A 138 -23.78 -1.03 -4.04
C LYS A 138 -22.45 -0.87 -3.32
N THR A 139 -22.49 -0.95 -1.99
CA THR A 139 -21.31 -1.12 -1.14
C THR A 139 -21.41 -2.47 -0.45
N VAL A 140 -20.38 -3.29 -0.57
CA VAL A 140 -20.28 -4.61 0.08
C VAL A 140 -19.04 -4.64 0.94
N THR A 141 -19.18 -5.14 2.17
CA THR A 141 -18.03 -5.44 3.04
C THR A 141 -17.77 -6.95 3.00
N HIS A 142 -16.53 -7.32 2.79
CA HIS A 142 -16.03 -8.68 2.90
C HIS A 142 -15.13 -8.78 4.13
N ASP A 143 -15.26 -9.82 4.94
CA ASP A 143 -14.51 -9.94 6.20
C ASP A 143 -13.02 -10.28 6.01
N ALA A 144 -12.68 -10.78 4.83
CA ALA A 144 -11.33 -11.22 4.50
C ALA A 144 -11.04 -11.11 3.00
N ASP A 145 -9.76 -11.15 2.64
CA ASP A 145 -9.29 -11.27 1.25
C ASP A 145 -7.93 -12.00 1.21
N PHE A 146 -7.57 -12.56 0.06
CA PHE A 146 -6.26 -13.13 -0.21
C PHE A 146 -5.29 -12.03 -0.65
N CYS A 147 -4.30 -11.73 0.19
CA CYS A 147 -3.38 -10.62 0.03
C CYS A 147 -1.96 -11.11 -0.27
N VAL A 148 -1.36 -10.57 -1.33
CA VAL A 148 -0.14 -11.11 -1.95
C VAL A 148 1.07 -10.20 -1.78
N ALA A 149 0.86 -9.00 -1.23
CA ALA A 149 1.93 -8.09 -0.85
C ALA A 149 1.45 -7.09 0.20
N THR A 150 2.40 -6.47 0.90
CA THR A 150 2.17 -5.29 1.74
C THR A 150 2.87 -4.07 1.14
N LEU A 151 2.18 -2.93 1.12
CA LEU A 151 2.69 -1.63 0.71
C LEU A 151 3.08 -0.84 1.96
N THR A 152 4.24 -0.18 1.90
CA THR A 152 4.64 0.82 2.90
C THR A 152 4.98 2.12 2.21
N LEU A 153 4.87 3.25 2.90
CA LEU A 153 5.23 4.54 2.33
C LEU A 153 6.71 4.55 1.89
N ASP A 154 6.96 5.01 0.67
CA ASP A 154 8.31 5.38 0.23
C ASP A 154 8.55 6.87 0.53
N LYS A 155 7.72 7.75 -0.04
CA LYS A 155 7.69 9.18 0.26
C LYS A 155 6.40 9.84 -0.18
N VAL A 156 6.04 10.92 0.50
CA VAL A 156 5.07 11.90 -0.02
C VAL A 156 5.74 12.71 -1.12
N VAL A 157 5.09 12.79 -2.27
CA VAL A 157 5.55 13.55 -3.45
C VAL A 157 4.96 14.96 -3.44
N GLY A 158 3.72 15.11 -2.98
CA GLY A 158 3.02 16.39 -2.90
C GLY A 158 1.56 16.20 -2.48
N TRP A 159 0.79 17.27 -2.50
CA TRP A 159 -0.65 17.25 -2.23
C TRP A 159 -1.34 18.38 -2.99
N GLU A 160 -2.65 18.25 -3.15
CA GLU A 160 -3.47 19.32 -3.72
C GLU A 160 -3.73 20.42 -2.69
N PRO A 161 -3.98 21.68 -3.09
CA PRO A 161 -4.36 22.73 -2.15
C PRO A 161 -5.62 22.31 -1.37
N PRO A 162 -5.59 22.30 -0.02
CA PRO A 162 -6.77 21.93 0.76
C PRO A 162 -8.00 22.78 0.42
N GLN A 163 -9.13 22.12 0.27
CA GLN A 163 -10.42 22.75 -0.01
C GLN A 163 -11.37 22.54 1.15
N THR A 164 -12.15 23.56 1.50
CA THR A 164 -13.18 23.47 2.53
C THR A 164 -14.55 23.57 1.89
N HIS A 165 -15.35 22.52 2.06
CA HIS A 165 -16.74 22.45 1.63
C HIS A 165 -17.59 21.91 2.77
N ASP A 166 -18.75 22.52 3.03
CA ASP A 166 -19.68 22.13 4.10
C ASP A 166 -19.03 22.00 5.49
N GLY A 167 -18.03 22.84 5.76
CA GLY A 167 -17.28 22.83 7.03
C GLY A 167 -16.22 21.75 7.14
N GLU A 168 -16.01 20.93 6.10
CA GLU A 168 -14.99 19.89 6.06
C GLU A 168 -13.84 20.28 5.14
N THR A 169 -12.62 20.29 5.67
CA THR A 169 -11.42 20.52 4.87
C THR A 169 -10.83 19.19 4.39
N ARG A 170 -10.63 19.07 3.07
CA ARG A 170 -10.10 17.87 2.40
C ARG A 170 -8.95 18.21 1.46
N THR A 171 -8.11 17.23 1.18
CA THR A 171 -7.14 17.27 0.07
C THR A 171 -6.80 15.86 -0.43
N SER A 172 -6.10 15.76 -1.55
CA SER A 172 -5.46 14.53 -2.02
C SER A 172 -3.96 14.57 -1.77
N VAL A 173 -3.40 13.53 -1.16
CA VAL A 173 -1.95 13.34 -1.00
C VAL A 173 -1.44 12.42 -2.11
N LEU A 174 -0.37 12.83 -2.78
CA LEU A 174 0.36 12.03 -3.77
C LEU A 174 1.61 11.42 -3.13
N TYR A 175 1.80 10.12 -3.28
CA TYR A 175 2.93 9.41 -2.67
C TYR A 175 3.41 8.24 -3.53
N THR A 176 4.69 7.87 -3.38
CA THR A 176 5.22 6.59 -3.87
C THR A 176 5.25 5.57 -2.74
N TYR A 177 5.35 4.29 -3.08
CA TYR A 177 5.34 3.19 -2.12
C TYR A 177 6.52 2.24 -2.32
N LYS A 178 6.90 1.55 -1.25
CA LYS A 178 7.67 0.31 -1.28
C LYS A 178 6.69 -0.86 -1.20
N ILE A 179 7.13 -2.03 -1.64
CA ILE A 179 6.31 -3.24 -1.65
C ILE A 179 7.11 -4.44 -1.14
N ASP A 180 6.48 -5.21 -0.27
CA ASP A 180 6.94 -6.51 0.19
C ASP A 180 5.97 -7.60 -0.30
N PRO A 181 6.19 -8.17 -1.49
CA PRO A 181 5.35 -9.22 -2.04
C PRO A 181 5.76 -10.60 -1.53
N ALA A 182 4.77 -11.48 -1.37
CA ALA A 182 4.99 -12.89 -1.11
C ALA A 182 5.93 -13.51 -2.17
N PRO A 183 6.76 -14.50 -1.83
CA PRO A 183 7.73 -15.07 -2.78
C PRO A 183 7.08 -15.56 -4.09
N PHE A 184 5.92 -16.20 -4.01
CA PHE A 184 5.19 -16.69 -5.19
C PHE A 184 4.67 -15.56 -6.09
N ALA A 185 4.40 -14.36 -5.55
CA ALA A 185 3.81 -13.25 -6.28
C ALA A 185 4.79 -12.60 -7.29
N ARG A 186 6.09 -12.91 -7.16
CA ARG A 186 7.13 -12.50 -8.12
C ARG A 186 7.34 -13.50 -9.26
N THR A 187 6.70 -14.68 -9.22
CA THR A 187 6.88 -15.69 -10.26
C THR A 187 6.17 -15.29 -11.55
N PRO A 188 6.76 -15.56 -12.73
CA PRO A 188 6.11 -15.29 -14.02
C PRO A 188 4.74 -15.96 -14.15
N GLU A 189 4.58 -17.17 -13.59
CA GLU A 189 3.34 -17.92 -13.63
C GLU A 189 2.23 -17.20 -12.86
N PHE A 190 2.52 -16.68 -11.67
CA PHE A 190 1.56 -15.92 -10.87
C PHE A 190 1.20 -14.60 -11.56
N GLN A 191 2.22 -13.84 -11.98
CA GLN A 191 2.04 -12.54 -12.62
C GLN A 191 1.23 -12.61 -13.91
N ARG A 192 1.34 -13.70 -14.67
CA ARG A 192 0.54 -13.94 -15.88
C ARG A 192 -0.96 -13.95 -15.62
N VAL A 193 -1.41 -14.51 -14.50
CA VAL A 193 -2.85 -14.59 -14.16
C VAL A 193 -3.31 -13.49 -13.20
N PHE A 194 -2.36 -12.73 -12.64
CA PHE A 194 -2.59 -11.52 -11.85
C PHE A 194 -1.76 -10.33 -12.40
N PRO A 195 -2.03 -9.86 -13.63
CA PRO A 195 -1.21 -8.83 -14.27
C PRO A 195 -1.20 -7.48 -13.53
N MET A 196 -2.26 -7.17 -12.77
CA MET A 196 -2.28 -5.99 -11.91
C MET A 196 -1.26 -6.07 -10.77
N VAL A 197 -1.00 -7.26 -10.23
CA VAL A 197 0.03 -7.46 -9.20
C VAL A 197 1.41 -7.19 -9.78
N ALA A 198 1.68 -7.67 -11.00
CA ALA A 198 2.93 -7.39 -11.71
C ALA A 198 3.16 -5.88 -11.86
N ARG A 199 2.15 -5.15 -12.35
CA ARG A 199 2.21 -3.69 -12.50
C ARG A 199 2.49 -2.96 -11.18
N VAL A 200 1.89 -3.39 -10.07
CA VAL A 200 2.14 -2.78 -8.76
C VAL A 200 3.55 -3.12 -8.25
N ILE A 201 4.06 -4.33 -8.49
CA ILE A 201 5.44 -4.69 -8.14
C ILE A 201 6.45 -3.85 -8.95
N GLU A 202 6.25 -3.72 -10.26
CA GLU A 202 7.12 -2.95 -11.15
C GLU A 202 7.09 -1.45 -10.86
N GLY A 203 5.95 -0.93 -10.41
CA GLY A 203 5.76 0.48 -10.05
C GLY A 203 6.38 0.91 -8.72
N ALA A 204 6.96 0.00 -7.93
CA ALA A 204 7.54 0.35 -6.63
C ALA A 204 8.56 1.49 -6.72
N GLY A 205 8.41 2.50 -5.85
CA GLY A 205 9.26 3.69 -5.79
C GLY A 205 9.07 4.71 -6.91
N THR A 206 8.25 4.43 -7.94
CA THR A 206 8.10 5.30 -9.12
C THR A 206 6.65 5.65 -9.43
N MET A 207 5.71 4.70 -9.29
CA MET A 207 4.29 4.93 -9.49
C MET A 207 3.74 5.75 -8.31
N GLN A 208 3.07 6.86 -8.64
CA GLN A 208 2.40 7.68 -7.64
C GLN A 208 0.98 7.18 -7.41
N LEU A 209 0.65 6.91 -6.16
CA LEU A 209 -0.71 6.70 -5.68
C LEU A 209 -1.27 8.01 -5.13
N ARG A 210 -2.59 8.11 -5.11
CA ARG A 210 -3.34 9.26 -4.63
C ARG A 210 -4.29 8.80 -3.54
N GLU A 211 -4.20 9.40 -2.37
CA GLU A 211 -5.09 9.12 -1.24
C GLU A 211 -5.85 10.37 -0.82
N GLY A 212 -7.16 10.24 -0.60
CA GLY A 212 -7.98 11.31 -0.06
C GLY A 212 -7.71 11.44 1.44
N VAL A 213 -7.59 12.67 1.94
CA VAL A 213 -7.46 12.92 3.38
C VAL A 213 -8.37 14.06 3.80
N ARG A 214 -8.87 13.96 5.02
CA ARG A 214 -9.72 14.98 5.65
C ARG A 214 -9.09 15.46 6.95
N LEU A 215 -9.24 16.75 7.22
CA LEU A 215 -8.79 17.35 8.47
C LEU A 215 -9.79 17.04 9.59
N THR A 216 -9.28 16.59 10.73
CA THR A 216 -10.03 16.41 11.98
C THR A 216 -9.39 17.26 13.08
N LYS A 217 -10.02 17.28 14.26
CA LYS A 217 -9.42 17.90 15.47
C LYS A 217 -8.07 17.29 15.85
N ASP A 218 -7.81 16.03 15.45
CA ASP A 218 -6.61 15.28 15.81
C ASP A 218 -5.54 15.32 14.71
N GLY A 219 -5.81 16.04 13.61
CA GLY A 219 -4.97 16.13 12.42
C GLY A 219 -5.62 15.50 11.19
N TRP A 220 -4.81 15.28 10.15
CA TRP A 220 -5.24 14.66 8.90
C TRP A 220 -5.47 13.15 9.06
N VAL A 221 -6.54 12.63 8.45
CA VAL A 221 -6.86 11.20 8.40
C VAL A 221 -7.21 10.81 6.97
N ALA A 222 -6.84 9.60 6.53
CA ALA A 222 -7.20 9.09 5.22
C ALA A 222 -8.71 8.83 5.11
N GLU A 223 -9.27 9.07 3.93
CA GLU A 223 -10.66 8.78 3.62
C GLU A 223 -10.77 7.39 2.99
N GLU A 224 -11.53 6.48 3.61
CA GLU A 224 -11.67 5.12 3.08
C GLU A 224 -12.57 5.06 1.83
N TYR A 225 -13.37 6.11 1.57
CA TYR A 225 -14.23 6.21 0.39
C TYR A 225 -14.26 7.65 -0.11
N LEU A 226 -13.78 7.86 -1.33
CA LEU A 226 -14.22 8.99 -2.14
C LEU A 226 -15.64 8.69 -2.64
N VAL A 227 -16.64 8.84 -1.77
CA VAL A 227 -18.02 8.94 -2.25
C VAL A 227 -18.13 10.31 -2.91
N ARG A 228 -18.15 10.32 -4.25
CA ARG A 228 -18.64 11.47 -5.01
C ARG A 228 -20.14 11.59 -4.89
#